data_AF-A0A5N6XLN1-F1
#
_entry.id   AF-A0A5N6XLN1-F1
#
_cell.length_a   1.000
_cell.length_b   1.000
_cell.length_c   1.000
_cell.angle_alpha   90.00
_cell.angle_beta   90.00
_cell.angle_gamma   90.00
#
_symmetry.space_group_name_H-M   'P 1'
#
loop_
_entity.id
_entity.type
_entity.pdbx_description
1 polymer ?
#
loop_
_entity_poly.entity_id
_entity_poly.type
_entity_poly.pdbx_seq_one_letter_code
_entity_poly.pdbx_strand_id
1 'polypeptide(L)'
;MINKVGKNKEQDLLGKWFPLNPSKRKDIFLATKFGHLKHNPANLQDTRAINTTPEYCHDALEASLKRLGLPYGKIKYLGWSERSADSLRRAHATHPISCVQMEYNPFCLDIESPKYRLLETARELGVAIVAYSPLGNGLLSGTLRLKEDFTKPGDLRGGVPWVSDDDFQTNLAIVDKIGEIAKATGVTAAQLTLAWILAQGEDFLVIPGTTKVHRVAENLGSLDIIVTTAEEKAICQASERVVGGRFPEAIMEYCFADTPALEA
;
A
#
# COMPACT_ATOMS: atom_id res chain seq x y z
N MET A 1 8.24 2.62 -3.53
CA MET A 1 9.47 1.85 -3.84
C MET A 1 10.13 1.40 -2.56
N ILE A 2 10.47 0.11 -2.39
CA ILE A 2 11.18 -0.39 -1.18
C ILE A 2 12.68 -0.38 -1.46
N ASN A 3 13.45 0.43 -0.74
CA ASN A 3 14.91 0.40 -0.83
C ASN A 3 15.46 -0.85 -0.14
N LYS A 4 16.32 -1.57 -0.86
CA LYS A 4 17.23 -2.58 -0.31
C LYS A 4 18.65 -2.10 -0.60
N VAL A 5 19.56 -2.19 0.38
CA VAL A 5 20.97 -1.86 0.17
C VAL A 5 21.50 -2.69 -1.02
N GLY A 6 22.05 -2.02 -2.03
CA GLY A 6 22.68 -2.63 -3.22
C GLY A 6 21.96 -2.45 -4.57
N LYS A 7 20.74 -3.00 -4.75
CA LYS A 7 20.03 -2.96 -6.06
C LYS A 7 18.57 -2.52 -5.88
N ASN A 8 18.15 -1.48 -6.60
CA ASN A 8 16.75 -1.04 -6.68
C ASN A 8 16.48 -0.44 -8.07
N LYS A 9 15.88 -1.26 -8.94
CA LYS A 9 15.70 -0.91 -10.35
C LYS A 9 14.79 0.31 -10.53
N GLU A 10 13.84 0.50 -9.63
CA GLU A 10 12.87 1.60 -9.68
C GLU A 10 13.52 2.95 -9.36
N GLN A 11 14.33 3.01 -8.30
CA GLN A 11 15.11 4.21 -7.98
C GLN A 11 16.17 4.49 -9.05
N ASP A 12 16.81 3.45 -9.59
CA ASP A 12 17.80 3.61 -10.66
C ASP A 12 17.14 4.19 -11.94
N LEU A 13 15.91 3.78 -12.25
CA LEU A 13 15.14 4.33 -13.37
C LEU A 13 14.81 5.81 -13.14
N LEU A 14 14.32 6.18 -11.96
CA LEU A 14 14.02 7.57 -11.63
C LEU A 14 15.28 8.45 -11.58
N GLY A 15 16.39 7.92 -11.06
CA GLY A 15 17.68 8.59 -11.05
C GLY A 15 18.21 8.92 -12.45
N LYS A 16 17.89 8.08 -13.44
CA LYS A 16 18.16 8.39 -14.87
C LYS A 16 17.14 9.34 -15.47
N TRP A 17 15.88 9.27 -15.04
CA TRP A 17 14.80 10.08 -15.59
C TRP A 17 14.87 11.55 -15.16
N PHE A 18 15.24 11.85 -13.90
CA PHE A 18 15.28 13.23 -13.40
C PHE A 18 16.26 14.14 -14.17
N PRO A 19 17.50 13.75 -14.48
CA PRO A 19 18.40 14.55 -15.29
C PRO A 19 17.89 14.82 -16.71
N LEU A 20 17.11 13.90 -17.27
CA LEU A 20 16.47 14.06 -18.58
C LEU A 20 15.24 14.98 -18.54
N ASN A 21 14.69 15.24 -17.34
CA ASN A 21 13.46 16.02 -17.12
C ASN A 21 13.64 17.03 -15.96
N PRO A 22 14.66 17.89 -15.98
CA PRO A 22 15.05 18.67 -14.80
C PRO A 22 13.95 19.64 -14.34
N SER A 23 13.16 20.18 -15.27
CA SER A 23 12.05 21.10 -14.96
C SER A 23 10.91 20.45 -14.20
N LYS A 24 10.78 19.12 -14.26
CA LYS A 24 9.67 18.37 -13.63
C LYS A 24 9.91 18.07 -12.16
N ARG A 25 11.15 18.10 -11.68
CA ARG A 25 11.46 17.68 -10.30
C ARG A 25 10.68 18.51 -9.27
N LYS A 26 10.52 19.81 -9.50
CA LYS A 26 9.79 20.71 -8.57
C LYS A 26 8.29 20.35 -8.43
N ASP A 27 7.71 19.69 -9.42
CA ASP A 27 6.29 19.32 -9.46
C ASP A 27 6.04 17.91 -8.90
N ILE A 28 7.09 17.20 -8.47
CA ILE A 28 7.01 15.80 -8.02
C ILE A 28 7.23 15.71 -6.51
N PHE A 29 6.24 15.17 -5.82
CA PHE A 29 6.43 14.64 -4.47
C PHE A 29 7.03 13.23 -4.56
N LEU A 30 8.24 13.04 -4.01
CA LEU A 30 8.94 11.77 -4.09
C LEU A 30 8.97 11.08 -2.73
N ALA A 31 8.39 9.89 -2.66
CA ALA A 31 8.44 9.02 -1.49
C ALA A 31 9.27 7.76 -1.78
N THR A 32 10.16 7.42 -0.85
CA THR A 32 10.89 6.16 -0.82
C THR A 32 10.96 5.67 0.63
N LYS A 33 11.35 4.42 0.83
CA LYS A 33 11.37 3.76 2.14
C LYS A 33 12.58 2.85 2.24
N PHE A 34 13.04 2.60 3.45
CA PHE A 34 14.11 1.64 3.80
C PHE A 34 13.59 0.71 4.91
N GLY A 35 14.41 -0.23 5.34
CA GLY A 35 14.11 -1.08 6.51
C GLY A 35 14.23 -2.57 6.22
N HIS A 36 14.01 -3.00 4.97
CA HIS A 36 14.16 -4.41 4.60
C HIS A 36 15.62 -4.76 4.33
N LEU A 37 16.10 -5.82 5.00
CA LEU A 37 17.33 -6.51 4.63
C LEU A 37 17.06 -7.55 3.53
N LYS A 38 18.08 -7.86 2.73
CA LYS A 38 18.00 -8.97 1.76
C LYS A 38 18.11 -10.32 2.45
N HIS A 39 18.94 -10.39 3.49
CA HIS A 39 19.18 -11.56 4.34
C HIS A 39 19.44 -11.05 5.76
N ASN A 40 18.98 -11.81 6.75
CA ASN A 40 19.37 -11.60 8.13
C ASN A 40 20.86 -11.99 8.28
N PRO A 41 21.73 -11.10 8.77
CA PRO A 41 23.15 -11.41 8.95
C PRO A 41 23.39 -12.52 9.99
N ALA A 42 22.43 -12.74 10.92
CA ALA A 42 22.48 -13.83 11.89
C ALA A 42 21.83 -15.14 11.40
N ASN A 43 20.99 -15.07 10.36
CA ASN A 43 20.37 -16.25 9.75
C ASN A 43 20.13 -16.02 8.25
N LEU A 44 21.05 -16.47 7.41
CA LEU A 44 20.99 -16.23 5.96
C LEU A 44 19.73 -16.81 5.26
N GLN A 45 19.00 -17.73 5.90
CA GLN A 45 17.72 -18.25 5.40
C GLN A 45 16.54 -17.29 5.65
N ASP A 46 16.66 -16.38 6.61
CA ASP A 46 15.68 -15.33 6.86
C ASP A 46 15.88 -14.18 5.85
N THR A 47 15.00 -14.15 4.85
CA THR A 47 14.99 -13.14 3.78
C THR A 47 14.07 -11.96 4.08
N ARG A 48 13.47 -11.90 5.28
CA ARG A 48 12.47 -10.91 5.70
C ARG A 48 12.92 -10.06 6.88
N ALA A 49 14.18 -10.17 7.29
CA ALA A 49 14.73 -9.35 8.37
C ALA A 49 14.55 -7.85 8.13
N ILE A 50 14.26 -7.16 9.21
CA ILE A 50 14.09 -5.71 9.28
C ILE A 50 15.28 -5.13 10.05
N ASN A 51 15.87 -4.06 9.53
CA ASN A 51 16.87 -3.28 10.24
C ASN A 51 16.42 -1.82 10.29
N THR A 52 16.31 -1.31 11.51
CA THR A 52 15.93 0.07 11.80
C THR A 52 16.92 0.74 12.75
N THR A 53 18.15 0.21 12.87
CA THR A 53 19.17 0.90 13.65
C THR A 53 19.49 2.26 13.02
N PRO A 54 19.87 3.27 13.82
CA PRO A 54 20.22 4.59 13.31
C PRO A 54 21.25 4.53 12.17
N GLU A 55 22.30 3.73 12.34
CA GLU A 55 23.39 3.58 11.37
C GLU A 55 22.85 3.06 10.02
N TYR A 56 22.02 2.02 10.06
CA TYR A 56 21.41 1.49 8.84
C TYR A 56 20.46 2.50 8.19
N CYS A 57 19.69 3.25 8.98
CA CYS A 57 18.79 4.27 8.46
C CYS A 57 19.58 5.36 7.71
N HIS A 58 20.70 5.81 8.26
CA HIS A 58 21.61 6.75 7.61
C HIS A 58 22.18 6.18 6.30
N ASP A 59 22.77 4.99 6.34
CA ASP A 59 23.35 4.33 5.15
C ASP A 59 22.31 4.13 4.04
N ALA A 60 21.11 3.67 4.39
CA ALA A 60 20.03 3.42 3.44
C ALA A 60 19.50 4.72 2.82
N LEU A 61 19.46 5.80 3.59
CA LEU A 61 19.11 7.12 3.10
C LEU A 61 20.15 7.65 2.13
N GLU A 62 21.43 7.63 2.50
CA GLU A 62 22.53 8.05 1.62
C GLU A 62 22.52 7.28 0.31
N ALA A 63 22.36 5.96 0.38
CA ALA A 63 22.29 5.10 -0.79
C ALA A 63 21.09 5.42 -1.69
N SER A 64 19.95 5.84 -1.13
CA SER A 64 18.78 6.26 -1.91
C SER A 64 19.02 7.59 -2.61
N LEU A 65 19.55 8.58 -1.88
CA LEU A 65 19.82 9.91 -2.41
C LEU A 65 20.82 9.87 -3.55
N LYS A 66 21.90 9.09 -3.38
CA LYS A 66 22.90 8.84 -4.43
C LYS A 66 22.26 8.24 -5.69
N ARG A 67 21.42 7.20 -5.54
CA ARG A 67 20.72 6.56 -6.67
C ARG A 67 19.77 7.52 -7.39
N LEU A 68 19.06 8.35 -6.64
CA LEU A 68 18.10 9.31 -7.17
C LEU A 68 18.76 10.59 -7.71
N GLY A 69 20.08 10.76 -7.58
CA GLY A 69 20.78 11.98 -7.96
C GLY A 69 20.35 13.20 -7.14
N LEU A 70 19.95 12.99 -5.88
CA LEU A 70 19.47 14.04 -4.99
C LEU A 70 20.52 14.38 -3.92
N PRO A 71 20.67 15.66 -3.55
CA PRO A 71 21.62 16.04 -2.50
C PRO A 71 21.15 15.59 -1.12
N TYR A 72 22.12 15.34 -0.22
CA TYR A 72 21.88 15.01 1.19
C TYR A 72 21.19 16.14 1.96
N GLY A 73 20.45 15.78 3.02
CA GLY A 73 19.76 16.75 3.89
C GLY A 73 18.38 17.24 3.39
N LYS A 74 17.68 16.47 2.55
CA LYS A 74 16.36 16.87 1.98
C LYS A 74 15.21 15.89 2.25
N ILE A 75 15.22 15.18 3.37
CA ILE A 75 13.97 14.56 3.84
C ILE A 75 13.09 15.68 4.40
N LYS A 76 11.88 15.81 3.86
CA LYS A 76 10.90 16.79 4.35
C LYS A 76 9.86 16.18 5.29
N TYR A 77 9.59 14.90 5.13
CA TYR A 77 8.49 14.20 5.78
C TYR A 77 8.92 12.77 6.11
N LEU A 78 8.47 12.27 7.25
CA LEU A 78 8.63 10.87 7.65
C LEU A 78 7.32 10.12 7.44
N GLY A 79 7.44 8.87 7.03
CA GLY A 79 6.30 7.97 6.86
C GLY A 79 6.61 6.61 7.49
N TRP A 80 5.55 5.94 7.90
CA TRP A 80 5.61 4.62 8.53
C TRP A 80 4.91 3.59 7.63
N SER A 81 5.15 2.29 7.82
CA SER A 81 4.46 1.26 7.03
C SER A 81 4.38 -0.04 7.80
N GLU A 82 3.18 -0.65 7.81
CA GLU A 82 2.93 -1.98 8.37
C GLU A 82 3.28 -2.11 9.87
N ARG A 83 2.92 -1.11 10.68
CA ARG A 83 3.15 -1.13 12.14
C ARG A 83 1.90 -0.80 12.92
N SER A 84 1.91 -1.18 14.20
CA SER A 84 0.81 -0.98 15.13
C SER A 84 0.49 0.51 15.34
N ALA A 85 -0.70 0.76 15.89
CA ALA A 85 -1.10 2.06 16.43
C ALA A 85 -0.12 2.58 17.50
N ASP A 86 0.33 1.72 18.40
CA ASP A 86 1.26 2.11 19.48
C ASP A 86 2.62 2.55 18.95
N SER A 87 3.13 1.84 17.93
CA SER A 87 4.35 2.24 17.23
C SER A 87 4.19 3.60 16.55
N LEU A 88 3.03 3.85 15.94
CA LEU A 88 2.74 5.15 15.33
C LEU A 88 2.74 6.25 16.38
N ARG A 89 2.10 6.05 17.54
CA ARG A 89 2.10 7.03 18.64
C ARG A 89 3.51 7.30 19.15
N ARG A 90 4.31 6.26 19.41
CA ARG A 90 5.69 6.43 19.88
C ARG A 90 6.56 7.16 18.86
N ALA A 91 6.48 6.78 17.58
CA ALA A 91 7.23 7.46 16.52
C ALA A 91 6.82 8.93 16.40
N HIS A 92 5.51 9.21 16.42
CA HIS A 92 4.97 10.56 16.29
C HIS A 92 5.31 11.45 17.49
N ALA A 93 5.43 10.88 18.69
CA ALA A 93 5.86 11.61 19.89
C ALA A 93 7.32 12.08 19.79
N THR A 94 8.17 11.34 19.08
CA THR A 94 9.57 11.71 18.83
C THR A 94 9.72 12.70 17.67
N HIS A 95 9.00 12.47 16.58
CA HIS A 95 8.99 13.36 15.42
C HIS A 95 7.69 13.21 14.62
N PRO A 96 7.10 14.30 14.08
CA PRO A 96 5.87 14.21 13.31
C PRO A 96 5.95 13.20 12.17
N ILE A 97 5.09 12.19 12.21
CA ILE A 97 4.88 11.24 11.12
C ILE A 97 3.79 11.79 10.22
N SER A 98 4.06 11.93 8.93
CA SER A 98 3.13 12.54 7.97
C SER A 98 2.15 11.54 7.38
N CYS A 99 2.54 10.27 7.26
CA CYS A 99 1.67 9.23 6.75
C CYS A 99 2.02 7.83 7.26
N VAL A 100 1.05 6.92 7.21
CA VAL A 100 1.26 5.48 7.34
C VAL A 100 0.78 4.78 6.07
N GLN A 101 1.63 3.92 5.50
CA GLN A 101 1.32 3.11 4.33
C GLN A 101 0.84 1.72 4.74
N MET A 102 -0.42 1.42 4.43
CA MET A 102 -1.12 0.18 4.76
C MET A 102 -1.88 -0.35 3.56
N GLU A 103 -2.18 -1.65 3.55
CA GLU A 103 -3.14 -2.17 2.59
C GLU A 103 -4.53 -1.76 3.01
N TYR A 104 -5.29 -1.23 2.05
CA TYR A 104 -6.65 -0.81 2.29
C TYR A 104 -7.43 -0.87 0.98
N ASN A 105 -8.52 -1.63 0.98
CA ASN A 105 -9.42 -1.84 -0.14
C ASN A 105 -10.66 -2.60 0.38
N PRO A 106 -11.72 -2.78 -0.43
CA PRO A 106 -12.90 -3.55 -0.05
C PRO A 106 -12.65 -4.97 0.49
N PHE A 107 -11.50 -5.60 0.24
CA PHE A 107 -11.14 -6.91 0.80
C PHE A 107 -10.32 -6.83 2.09
N CYS A 108 -9.85 -5.64 2.47
CA CYS A 108 -8.92 -5.41 3.57
C CYS A 108 -9.28 -4.14 4.33
N LEU A 109 -10.06 -4.31 5.40
CA LEU A 109 -10.49 -3.24 6.31
C LEU A 109 -9.80 -3.31 7.69
N ASP A 110 -8.70 -4.07 7.80
CA ASP A 110 -8.00 -4.35 9.06
C ASP A 110 -7.73 -3.07 9.88
N ILE A 111 -7.31 -1.98 9.22
CA ILE A 111 -6.92 -0.73 9.90
C ILE A 111 -8.07 -0.07 10.66
N GLU A 112 -9.32 -0.37 10.29
CA GLU A 112 -10.55 0.10 10.95
C GLU A 112 -10.91 -0.73 12.18
N SER A 113 -10.39 -1.96 12.26
CA SER A 113 -10.84 -2.91 13.28
C SER A 113 -10.52 -2.43 14.69
N PRO A 114 -11.36 -2.74 15.68
CA PRO A 114 -11.09 -2.45 17.09
C PRO A 114 -9.86 -3.21 17.62
N LYS A 115 -9.39 -4.24 16.90
CA LYS A 115 -8.15 -4.97 17.22
C LYS A 115 -6.91 -4.11 16.94
N TYR A 116 -6.86 -3.46 15.78
CA TYR A 116 -5.66 -2.73 15.36
C TYR A 116 -5.74 -1.22 15.62
N ARG A 117 -6.94 -0.62 15.56
CA ARG A 117 -7.24 0.80 15.84
C ARG A 117 -6.29 1.79 15.14
N LEU A 118 -5.75 1.40 13.99
CA LEU A 118 -4.72 2.17 13.30
C LEU A 118 -5.31 3.40 12.62
N LEU A 119 -6.49 3.27 11.99
CA LEU A 119 -7.16 4.40 11.36
C LEU A 119 -7.57 5.46 12.39
N GLU A 120 -8.18 5.01 13.49
CA GLU A 120 -8.55 5.89 14.62
C GLU A 120 -7.32 6.65 15.13
N THR A 121 -6.22 5.94 15.42
CA THR A 121 -4.97 6.54 15.90
C THR A 121 -4.34 7.49 14.87
N ALA A 122 -4.39 7.15 13.59
CA ALA A 122 -3.87 8.01 12.53
C ALA A 122 -4.64 9.34 12.48
N ARG A 123 -5.97 9.29 12.56
CA ARG A 123 -6.83 10.48 12.58
C ARG A 123 -6.59 11.36 13.81
N GLU A 124 -6.49 10.76 15.00
CA GLU A 124 -6.16 11.49 16.23
C GLU A 124 -4.85 12.27 16.12
N LEU A 125 -3.85 11.70 15.43
CA LEU A 125 -2.52 12.29 15.26
C LEU A 125 -2.41 13.18 14.00
N GLY A 126 -3.46 13.30 13.19
CA GLY A 126 -3.41 14.02 11.91
C GLY A 126 -2.48 13.38 10.87
N VAL A 127 -2.38 12.05 10.87
CA VAL A 127 -1.52 11.24 9.99
C VAL A 127 -2.34 10.71 8.82
N ALA A 128 -1.87 10.92 7.59
CA ALA A 128 -2.55 10.41 6.40
C ALA A 128 -2.38 8.89 6.22
N ILE A 129 -3.37 8.23 5.63
CA ILE A 129 -3.31 6.84 5.18
C ILE A 129 -2.87 6.81 3.71
N VAL A 130 -1.84 6.03 3.40
CA VAL A 130 -1.42 5.74 2.02
C VAL A 130 -1.76 4.29 1.69
N ALA A 131 -2.91 4.09 1.02
CA ALA A 131 -3.45 2.79 0.65
C ALA A 131 -2.64 2.14 -0.50
N TYR A 132 -1.97 1.03 -0.20
CA TYR A 132 -1.36 0.16 -1.20
C TYR A 132 -2.25 -1.06 -1.53
N SER A 133 -1.92 -1.75 -2.63
CA SER A 133 -2.75 -2.84 -3.18
C SER A 133 -4.24 -2.48 -3.29
N PRO A 134 -4.59 -1.26 -3.77
CA PRO A 134 -5.97 -0.77 -3.69
C PRO A 134 -6.97 -1.59 -4.51
N LEU A 135 -6.47 -2.39 -5.47
CA LEU A 135 -7.29 -3.25 -6.31
C LEU A 135 -7.24 -4.73 -5.90
N GLY A 136 -6.86 -5.05 -4.65
CA GLY A 136 -6.89 -6.43 -4.12
C GLY A 136 -6.10 -7.41 -4.99
N ASN A 137 -4.81 -7.09 -5.22
CA ASN A 137 -3.93 -7.82 -6.15
C ASN A 137 -4.43 -7.88 -7.61
N GLY A 138 -5.33 -6.98 -7.99
CA GLY A 138 -5.93 -6.86 -9.32
C GLY A 138 -7.31 -7.52 -9.45
N LEU A 139 -7.79 -8.22 -8.42
CA LEU A 139 -9.10 -8.87 -8.45
C LEU A 139 -10.24 -7.85 -8.48
N LEU A 140 -10.13 -6.76 -7.72
CA LEU A 140 -11.12 -5.67 -7.66
C LEU A 140 -11.14 -4.78 -8.92
N SER A 141 -10.26 -5.01 -9.91
CA SER A 141 -10.40 -4.34 -11.20
C SER A 141 -11.55 -4.90 -12.04
N GLY A 142 -12.11 -6.06 -11.66
CA GLY A 142 -13.12 -6.79 -12.42
C GLY A 142 -12.58 -7.48 -13.68
N THR A 143 -11.30 -7.31 -14.02
CA THR A 143 -10.71 -7.88 -15.24
C THR A 143 -10.04 -9.23 -15.05
N LEU A 144 -9.68 -9.57 -13.81
CA LEU A 144 -9.13 -10.88 -13.45
C LEU A 144 -10.29 -11.73 -12.93
N ARG A 145 -10.56 -12.84 -13.61
CA ARG A 145 -11.79 -13.64 -13.41
C ARG A 145 -11.50 -15.12 -13.24
N LEU A 146 -10.28 -15.55 -13.59
CA LEU A 146 -9.86 -16.93 -13.56
C LEU A 146 -8.74 -17.12 -12.54
N LYS A 147 -8.64 -18.32 -11.98
CA LYS A 147 -7.54 -18.69 -11.08
C LYS A 147 -6.18 -18.54 -11.75
N GLU A 148 -6.15 -18.92 -13.01
CA GLU A 148 -5.01 -18.89 -13.92
C GLU A 148 -4.48 -17.47 -14.15
N ASP A 149 -5.26 -16.42 -13.82
CA ASP A 149 -4.81 -15.04 -13.86
C ASP A 149 -3.78 -14.71 -12.76
N PHE A 150 -3.72 -15.52 -11.70
CA PHE A 150 -2.90 -15.32 -10.49
C PHE A 150 -1.78 -16.37 -10.32
N THR A 151 -1.76 -17.42 -11.14
CA THR A 151 -0.84 -18.57 -11.01
C THR A 151 0.18 -18.67 -12.15
N LYS A 152 0.33 -17.60 -12.95
CA LYS A 152 1.34 -17.54 -14.04
C LYS A 152 2.75 -17.71 -13.46
N PRO A 153 3.71 -18.27 -14.22
CA PRO A 153 5.08 -18.43 -13.73
C PRO A 153 5.68 -17.13 -13.17
N GLY A 154 6.08 -17.15 -11.89
CA GLY A 154 6.63 -15.99 -11.18
C GLY A 154 5.59 -15.07 -10.54
N ASP A 155 4.30 -15.38 -10.65
CA ASP A 155 3.23 -14.64 -9.98
C ASP A 155 3.05 -15.13 -8.55
N LEU A 156 3.34 -14.27 -7.59
CA LEU A 156 3.21 -14.58 -6.17
C LEU A 156 1.77 -14.41 -5.65
N ARG A 157 0.87 -13.85 -6.47
CA ARG A 157 -0.51 -13.57 -6.06
C ARG A 157 -1.32 -14.83 -5.82
N GLY A 158 -0.97 -15.95 -6.45
CA GLY A 158 -1.60 -17.26 -6.19
C GLY A 158 -1.47 -17.75 -4.75
N GLY A 159 -0.56 -17.18 -3.95
CA GLY A 159 -0.44 -17.47 -2.52
C GLY A 159 -1.30 -16.59 -1.60
N VAL A 160 -2.10 -15.65 -2.14
CA VAL A 160 -2.96 -14.80 -1.34
C VAL A 160 -4.21 -15.59 -0.91
N PRO A 161 -4.55 -15.67 0.40
CA PRO A 161 -5.66 -16.51 0.86
C PRO A 161 -7.02 -16.23 0.20
N TRP A 162 -7.37 -14.97 -0.07
CA TRP A 162 -8.65 -14.67 -0.74
C TRP A 162 -8.72 -15.10 -2.22
N VAL A 163 -7.60 -15.57 -2.80
CA VAL A 163 -7.60 -16.26 -4.09
C VAL A 163 -7.42 -17.78 -3.94
N SER A 164 -7.66 -18.37 -2.76
CA SER A 164 -7.65 -19.82 -2.52
C SER A 164 -8.74 -20.55 -3.30
N ASP A 165 -8.61 -21.85 -3.53
CA ASP A 165 -9.60 -22.62 -4.32
C ASP A 165 -10.98 -22.60 -3.67
N ASP A 166 -11.02 -22.65 -2.35
CA ASP A 166 -12.25 -22.67 -1.56
C ASP A 166 -12.95 -21.30 -1.53
N ASP A 167 -12.18 -20.19 -1.58
CA ASP A 167 -12.71 -18.84 -1.34
C ASP A 167 -12.99 -18.04 -2.63
N PHE A 168 -12.35 -18.41 -3.75
CA PHE A 168 -12.31 -17.57 -4.94
C PHE A 168 -13.69 -17.24 -5.51
N GLN A 169 -14.61 -18.20 -5.57
CA GLN A 169 -15.97 -17.95 -6.10
C GLN A 169 -16.77 -17.01 -5.18
N THR A 170 -16.61 -17.16 -3.87
CA THR A 170 -17.23 -16.26 -2.88
C THR A 170 -16.73 -14.84 -3.06
N ASN A 171 -15.42 -14.66 -3.21
CA ASN A 171 -14.81 -13.35 -3.40
C ASN A 171 -15.11 -12.75 -4.79
N LEU A 172 -15.22 -13.57 -5.84
CA LEU A 172 -15.66 -13.11 -7.16
C LEU A 172 -17.08 -12.52 -7.13
N ALA A 173 -17.99 -13.06 -6.31
CA ALA A 173 -19.34 -12.50 -6.17
C ALA A 173 -19.31 -11.06 -5.60
N ILE A 174 -18.32 -10.73 -4.78
CA ILE A 174 -18.10 -9.37 -4.24
C ILE A 174 -17.60 -8.46 -5.36
N VAL A 175 -16.66 -8.94 -6.18
CA VAL A 175 -16.19 -8.22 -7.38
C VAL A 175 -17.35 -7.98 -8.36
N ASP A 176 -18.21 -8.97 -8.56
CA ASP A 176 -19.39 -8.86 -9.41
C ASP A 176 -20.33 -7.77 -8.89
N LYS A 177 -20.52 -7.70 -7.57
CA LYS A 177 -21.34 -6.66 -6.97
C LYS A 177 -20.79 -5.25 -7.20
N ILE A 178 -19.48 -5.07 -7.02
CA ILE A 178 -18.80 -3.80 -7.30
C ILE A 178 -18.90 -3.48 -8.81
N GLY A 179 -18.76 -4.48 -9.66
CA GLY A 179 -18.91 -4.36 -11.12
C GLY A 179 -20.30 -3.93 -11.56
N GLU A 180 -21.36 -4.43 -10.92
CA GLU A 180 -22.74 -3.98 -11.15
C GLU A 180 -22.93 -2.49 -10.84
N ILE A 181 -22.40 -2.04 -9.70
CA ILE A 181 -22.48 -0.63 -9.28
C ILE A 181 -21.69 0.26 -10.25
N ALA A 182 -20.48 -0.14 -10.59
CA ALA A 182 -19.63 0.59 -11.54
C ALA A 182 -20.30 0.70 -12.92
N LYS A 183 -20.93 -0.39 -13.40
CA LYS A 183 -21.66 -0.39 -14.66
C LYS A 183 -22.87 0.54 -14.64
N ALA A 184 -23.61 0.58 -13.53
CA ALA A 184 -24.77 1.47 -13.38
C ALA A 184 -24.39 2.96 -13.41
N THR A 185 -23.16 3.29 -13.01
CA THR A 185 -22.60 4.65 -13.01
C THR A 185 -21.74 4.98 -14.22
N GLY A 186 -21.52 4.02 -15.13
CA GLY A 186 -20.73 4.23 -16.35
C GLY A 186 -19.23 4.32 -16.13
N VAL A 187 -18.72 3.82 -14.99
CA VAL A 187 -17.28 3.81 -14.65
C VAL A 187 -16.75 2.37 -14.61
N THR A 188 -15.43 2.21 -14.56
CA THR A 188 -14.86 0.86 -14.39
C THR A 188 -14.85 0.44 -12.92
N ALA A 189 -14.88 -0.88 -12.65
CA ALA A 189 -14.75 -1.39 -11.27
C ALA A 189 -13.45 -0.92 -10.60
N ALA A 190 -12.36 -0.81 -11.36
CA ALA A 190 -11.11 -0.24 -10.88
C ALA A 190 -11.28 1.22 -10.45
N GLN A 191 -11.93 2.05 -11.27
CA GLN A 191 -12.18 3.45 -10.94
C GLN A 191 -13.09 3.61 -9.72
N LEU A 192 -14.19 2.85 -9.65
CA LEU A 192 -15.10 2.89 -8.49
C LEU A 192 -14.37 2.46 -7.21
N THR A 193 -13.55 1.41 -7.26
CA THR A 193 -12.77 0.96 -6.09
C THR A 193 -11.80 2.04 -5.61
N LEU A 194 -11.10 2.72 -6.52
CA LEU A 194 -10.19 3.80 -6.15
C LEU A 194 -10.94 5.01 -5.58
N ALA A 195 -12.08 5.37 -6.18
CA ALA A 195 -12.93 6.45 -5.69
C ALA A 195 -13.50 6.14 -4.30
N TRP A 196 -13.90 4.89 -4.06
CA TRP A 196 -14.37 4.42 -2.75
C TRP A 196 -13.30 4.54 -1.66
N ILE A 197 -12.03 4.21 -1.96
CA ILE A 197 -10.91 4.41 -1.03
C ILE A 197 -10.72 5.90 -0.71
N LEU A 198 -10.78 6.76 -1.72
CA LEU A 198 -10.63 8.21 -1.53
C LEU A 198 -11.82 8.83 -0.77
N ALA A 199 -13.01 8.25 -0.88
CA ALA A 199 -14.21 8.70 -0.17
C ALA A 199 -14.15 8.48 1.34
N GLN A 200 -13.18 7.68 1.84
CA GLN A 200 -13.02 7.43 3.27
C GLN A 200 -12.53 8.65 4.06
N GLY A 201 -11.98 9.66 3.38
CA GLY A 201 -11.64 10.96 3.96
C GLY A 201 -10.51 11.67 3.21
N GLU A 202 -10.36 12.97 3.47
CA GLU A 202 -9.26 13.79 2.90
C GLU A 202 -7.87 13.31 3.35
N ASP A 203 -7.82 12.51 4.42
CA ASP A 203 -6.64 11.83 4.96
C ASP A 203 -6.25 10.56 4.18
N PHE A 204 -7.01 10.14 3.16
CA PHE A 204 -6.69 8.99 2.33
C PHE A 204 -5.99 9.37 1.02
N LEU A 205 -4.86 8.71 0.78
CA LEU A 205 -4.11 8.72 -0.48
C LEU A 205 -4.07 7.30 -1.02
N VAL A 206 -4.24 7.13 -2.33
CA VAL A 206 -4.19 5.82 -2.98
C VAL A 206 -3.05 5.73 -3.99
N ILE A 207 -2.31 4.62 -4.00
CA ILE A 207 -1.13 4.43 -4.87
C ILE A 207 -1.27 3.22 -5.80
N PRO A 208 -2.21 3.24 -6.77
CA PRO A 208 -2.38 2.15 -7.71
C PRO A 208 -1.16 2.02 -8.64
N GLY A 209 -0.55 0.84 -8.66
CA GLY A 209 0.60 0.55 -9.52
C GLY A 209 0.18 0.13 -10.93
N THR A 210 0.93 0.56 -11.95
CA THR A 210 0.75 0.10 -13.33
C THR A 210 2.02 0.26 -14.16
N THR A 211 2.18 -0.59 -15.18
CA THR A 211 3.19 -0.46 -16.24
C THR A 211 2.62 0.08 -17.55
N LYS A 212 1.29 0.28 -17.61
CA LYS A 212 0.55 0.65 -18.82
C LYS A 212 0.06 2.10 -18.73
N VAL A 213 0.40 2.91 -19.73
CA VAL A 213 0.04 4.35 -19.77
C VAL A 213 -1.48 4.57 -19.71
N HIS A 214 -2.27 3.81 -20.46
CA HIS A 214 -3.74 3.96 -20.44
C HIS A 214 -4.35 3.67 -19.06
N ARG A 215 -3.72 2.81 -18.24
CA ARG A 215 -4.16 2.56 -16.87
C ARG A 215 -3.86 3.73 -15.94
N VAL A 216 -2.84 4.53 -16.24
CA VAL A 216 -2.61 5.80 -15.50
C VAL A 216 -3.79 6.74 -15.73
N ALA A 217 -4.21 6.91 -16.99
CA ALA A 217 -5.37 7.74 -17.33
C ALA A 217 -6.68 7.21 -16.70
N GLU A 218 -6.91 5.89 -16.76
CA GLU A 218 -8.05 5.25 -16.10
C GLU A 218 -8.05 5.51 -14.59
N ASN A 219 -6.92 5.27 -13.91
CA ASN A 219 -6.79 5.50 -12.47
C ASN A 219 -7.03 6.97 -12.10
N LEU A 220 -6.53 7.92 -12.90
CA LEU A 220 -6.75 9.35 -12.66
C LEU A 220 -8.22 9.73 -12.80
N GLY A 221 -8.98 9.09 -13.69
CA GLY A 221 -10.42 9.30 -13.82
C GLY A 221 -11.23 8.92 -12.57
N SER A 222 -10.63 8.21 -11.60
CA SER A 222 -11.30 7.97 -10.31
C SER A 222 -11.45 9.23 -9.45
N LEU A 223 -10.65 10.27 -9.69
CA LEU A 223 -10.71 11.53 -8.96
C LEU A 223 -12.00 12.33 -9.25
N ASP A 224 -12.64 12.07 -10.38
CA ASP A 224 -13.86 12.76 -10.81
C ASP A 224 -15.14 12.03 -10.36
N ILE A 225 -15.01 10.91 -9.65
CA ILE A 225 -16.13 10.05 -9.24
C ILE A 225 -16.54 10.39 -7.81
N ILE A 226 -17.82 10.70 -7.64
CA ILE A 226 -18.45 10.86 -6.32
C ILE A 226 -19.16 9.56 -5.98
N VAL A 227 -18.69 8.88 -4.93
CA VAL A 227 -19.37 7.69 -4.38
C VAL A 227 -20.51 8.14 -3.49
N THR A 228 -21.74 7.73 -3.83
CA THR A 228 -22.92 8.06 -3.03
C THR A 228 -22.98 7.21 -1.76
N THR A 229 -23.70 7.69 -0.73
CA THR A 229 -23.92 6.94 0.51
C THR A 229 -24.55 5.56 0.28
N ALA A 230 -25.39 5.42 -0.75
CA ALA A 230 -26.00 4.14 -1.10
C ALA A 230 -24.99 3.14 -1.68
N GLU A 231 -24.08 3.63 -2.54
CA GLU A 231 -23.02 2.82 -3.14
C GLU A 231 -21.97 2.43 -2.10
N GLU A 232 -21.54 3.39 -1.27
CA GLU A 232 -20.68 3.17 -0.12
C GLU A 232 -21.19 2.03 0.75
N LYS A 233 -22.46 2.14 1.19
CA LYS A 233 -23.11 1.12 2.00
C LYS A 233 -23.16 -0.24 1.30
N ALA A 234 -23.47 -0.26 0.00
CA ALA A 234 -23.54 -1.50 -0.77
C ALA A 234 -22.17 -2.18 -0.90
N ILE A 235 -21.09 -1.40 -1.08
CA ILE A 235 -19.72 -1.91 -1.14
C ILE A 235 -19.32 -2.47 0.23
N CYS A 236 -19.53 -1.72 1.33
CA CYS A 236 -19.21 -2.18 2.68
C CYS A 236 -19.96 -3.47 3.04
N GLN A 237 -21.26 -3.56 2.72
CA GLN A 237 -22.05 -4.77 2.94
C GLN A 237 -21.53 -5.97 2.13
N ALA A 238 -21.02 -5.75 0.92
CA ALA A 238 -20.43 -6.83 0.13
C ALA A 238 -19.08 -7.26 0.73
N SER A 239 -18.28 -6.31 1.22
CA SER A 239 -16.98 -6.53 1.89
C SER A 239 -17.06 -7.36 3.17
N GLU A 240 -18.17 -7.33 3.90
CA GLU A 240 -18.39 -8.18 5.08
C GLU A 240 -18.32 -9.69 4.76
N ARG A 241 -18.45 -10.06 3.49
CA ARG A 241 -18.49 -11.45 3.03
C ARG A 241 -17.14 -11.97 2.51
N VAL A 242 -16.09 -11.16 2.55
CA VAL A 242 -14.75 -11.54 2.08
C VAL A 242 -14.25 -12.71 2.91
N VAL A 243 -13.74 -13.74 2.22
CA VAL A 243 -13.14 -14.91 2.86
C VAL A 243 -11.65 -14.99 2.53
N GLY A 244 -10.85 -15.36 3.52
CA GLY A 244 -9.39 -15.34 3.43
C GLY A 244 -8.79 -13.97 3.73
N GLY A 245 -7.59 -13.98 4.33
CA GLY A 245 -6.84 -12.75 4.62
C GLY A 245 -6.03 -12.23 3.41
N ARG A 246 -5.46 -11.03 3.57
CA ARG A 246 -4.57 -10.39 2.59
C ARG A 246 -3.20 -11.04 2.47
N PHE A 247 -2.79 -11.78 3.49
CA PHE A 247 -1.59 -12.61 3.49
C PHE A 247 -1.79 -13.91 4.27
N PRO A 248 -0.97 -14.94 4.02
CA PRO A 248 -0.85 -16.08 4.93
C PRO A 248 -0.53 -15.63 6.36
N GLU A 249 -0.97 -16.40 7.35
CA GLU A 249 -0.83 -16.08 8.78
C GLU A 249 0.62 -15.77 9.19
N ALA A 250 1.59 -16.57 8.72
CA ALA A 250 3.02 -16.37 8.96
C ALA A 250 3.62 -15.08 8.35
N ILE A 251 2.88 -14.37 7.51
CA ILE A 251 3.25 -13.02 7.03
C ILE A 251 2.49 -11.96 7.84
N MET A 252 1.24 -12.24 8.22
CA MET A 252 0.44 -11.33 9.05
C MET A 252 1.09 -11.01 10.40
N GLU A 253 1.91 -11.90 10.97
CA GLU A 253 2.69 -11.61 12.20
C GLU A 253 3.65 -10.43 12.07
N TYR A 254 4.11 -10.11 10.85
CA TYR A 254 4.96 -8.96 10.58
C TYR A 254 4.16 -7.68 10.34
N CYS A 255 2.89 -7.82 9.94
CA CYS A 255 1.96 -6.71 9.77
C CYS A 255 1.46 -6.24 11.13
N PHE A 256 1.31 -4.93 11.29
CA PHE A 256 0.93 -4.33 12.58
C PHE A 256 1.88 -4.68 13.74
N ALA A 257 3.09 -5.18 13.45
CA ALA A 257 4.05 -5.54 14.48
C ALA A 257 4.50 -4.29 15.25
N ASP A 258 4.60 -4.43 16.58
CA ASP A 258 4.97 -3.33 17.45
C ASP A 258 6.50 -3.10 17.46
N THR A 259 6.94 -1.87 17.70
CA THR A 259 8.34 -1.54 17.97
C THR A 259 8.65 -1.60 19.47
N PRO A 260 9.92 -1.74 19.87
CA PRO A 260 10.29 -1.60 21.27
C PRO A 260 9.80 -0.27 21.87
N ALA A 261 9.46 -0.30 23.16
CA ALA A 261 9.14 0.92 23.90
C ALA A 261 10.37 1.85 23.97
N LEU A 262 10.13 3.16 24.08
CA LEU A 262 11.20 4.09 24.39
C LEU A 262 11.62 3.85 25.86
N GLU A 263 12.92 3.71 26.10
CA GLU A 263 13.44 3.72 27.46
C GLU A 263 13.13 5.10 28.07
N ALA A 264 12.64 5.09 29.32
CA ALA A 264 12.21 6.28 30.05
C ALA A 264 13.40 7.11 30.57
#